data_AF-Q4WME3-F1
#
_entry.id   AF-Q4WME3-F1
#
_cell.length_a   1.000
_cell.length_b   1.000
_cell.length_c   1.000
_cell.angle_alpha   90.00
_cell.angle_beta   90.00
_cell.angle_gamma   90.00
#
_symmetry.space_group_name_H-M   'P 1'
#
loop_
_entity.id
_entity.type
_entity.pdbx_description
1 polymer ?
#
loop_
_entity_poly.entity_id
_entity_poly.type
_entity_poly.pdbx_seq_one_letter_code
_entity_poly.pdbx_strand_id
1 'polypeptide(L)'
;MIVSRLFHLILVIWCAFSDGYDLSERKQPQGRLGITLDYGLARNWPPSIDDRGADTQRNWFYSSHLTFKEPVSTITDGQLWQMVRDALDEIPAVLTQYGISKNKGGSNVMTVLAFGNEIILASSKKSVDSFTYEALQLCQVVWKDRANLGEDNELPIHKNQGHCGEPMAAHLYYASHTTPLAEQNARVATIVYKSRAPPCGTGKTDYWGCNLFVEQMKMRVVDLDIGKTPNESYDLSTLAGGNPKIDQIPVCSTPTVS
;
A
#
# COMPACT_ATOMS: atom_id res chain seq x y z
N MET A 1 -41.69 30.30 -20.22
CA MET A 1 -41.74 29.28 -19.15
C MET A 1 -41.03 27.96 -19.46
N ILE A 2 -40.63 27.68 -20.72
CA ILE A 2 -39.91 26.44 -21.09
C ILE A 2 -38.42 26.48 -20.73
N VAL A 3 -37.79 27.67 -20.84
CA VAL A 3 -36.34 27.87 -20.58
C VAL A 3 -35.95 27.60 -19.13
N SER A 4 -36.83 27.94 -18.16
CA SER A 4 -36.58 27.68 -16.74
C SER A 4 -36.56 26.19 -16.40
N ARG A 5 -37.39 25.38 -17.06
CA ARG A 5 -37.46 23.93 -16.82
C ARG A 5 -36.28 23.18 -17.46
N LEU A 6 -35.79 23.66 -18.60
CA LEU A 6 -34.57 23.14 -19.23
C LEU A 6 -33.33 23.39 -18.37
N PHE A 7 -33.22 24.58 -17.77
CA PHE A 7 -32.11 24.92 -16.88
C PHE A 7 -32.04 24.03 -15.63
N HIS A 8 -33.21 23.69 -15.06
CA HIS A 8 -33.28 22.79 -13.90
C HIS A 8 -32.91 21.35 -14.28
N LEU A 9 -33.31 20.89 -15.47
CA LEU A 9 -32.91 19.58 -15.99
C LEU A 9 -31.40 19.51 -16.24
N ILE A 10 -30.80 20.56 -16.82
CA ILE A 10 -29.35 20.64 -17.04
C ILE A 10 -28.60 20.70 -15.69
N LEU A 11 -29.09 21.45 -14.70
CA LEU A 11 -28.51 21.49 -13.35
C LEU A 11 -28.61 20.14 -12.61
N VAL A 12 -29.74 19.44 -12.71
CA VAL A 12 -29.91 18.11 -12.11
C VAL A 12 -28.98 17.09 -12.77
N ILE A 13 -28.82 17.16 -14.10
CA ILE A 13 -27.87 16.33 -14.84
C ILE A 13 -26.43 16.69 -14.43
N TRP A 14 -26.10 17.97 -14.28
CA TRP A 14 -24.77 18.43 -13.84
C TRP A 14 -24.46 18.03 -12.38
N CYS A 15 -25.45 18.03 -11.49
CA CYS A 15 -25.31 17.53 -10.12
C CYS A 15 -25.18 16.00 -10.08
N ALA A 16 -25.81 15.26 -11.01
CA ALA A 16 -25.62 13.82 -11.14
C ALA A 16 -24.26 13.42 -11.73
N PHE A 17 -23.57 14.36 -12.38
CA PHE A 17 -22.19 14.23 -12.87
C PHE A 17 -21.18 14.97 -12.00
N SER A 18 -21.46 15.17 -10.70
CA SER A 18 -20.41 15.60 -9.78
C SER A 18 -19.36 14.49 -9.71
N ASP A 19 -18.14 14.77 -10.19
CA ASP A 19 -16.92 13.96 -10.05
C ASP A 19 -16.51 13.83 -8.56
N GLY A 20 -17.39 13.23 -7.76
CA GLY A 20 -17.26 13.07 -6.33
C GLY A 20 -17.00 11.62 -5.96
N TYR A 21 -15.94 11.37 -5.20
CA TYR A 21 -15.71 10.08 -4.54
C TYR A 21 -16.73 9.89 -3.40
N ASP A 22 -17.29 8.69 -3.24
CA ASP A 22 -18.18 8.38 -2.10
C ASP A 22 -17.37 7.95 -0.87
N LEU A 23 -16.85 8.94 -0.13
CA LEU A 23 -16.19 8.73 1.16
C LEU A 23 -17.15 8.92 2.36
N SER A 24 -18.47 8.89 2.14
CA SER A 24 -19.47 9.16 3.19
C SER A 24 -19.40 8.14 4.33
N GLU A 25 -19.14 6.88 3.98
CA GLU A 25 -18.99 5.76 4.90
C GLU A 25 -17.84 4.84 4.46
N ARG A 26 -17.33 4.05 5.40
CA ARG A 26 -16.35 3.01 5.09
C ARG A 26 -17.05 1.82 4.43
N LYS A 27 -16.61 1.44 3.23
CA LYS A 27 -17.12 0.27 2.50
C LYS A 27 -16.36 -1.00 2.90
N GLN A 28 -17.07 -2.12 2.90
CA GLN A 28 -16.49 -3.45 3.16
C GLN A 28 -15.71 -3.95 1.93
N PRO A 29 -14.58 -4.66 2.13
CA PRO A 29 -13.84 -5.25 1.01
C PRO A 29 -14.68 -6.31 0.29
N GLN A 30 -14.53 -6.40 -1.03
CA GLN A 30 -15.23 -7.39 -1.87
C GLN A 30 -14.36 -8.61 -2.22
N GLY A 31 -13.05 -8.43 -2.23
CA GLY A 31 -12.10 -9.46 -2.61
C GLY A 31 -11.79 -10.45 -1.49
N ARG A 32 -11.30 -11.64 -1.86
CA ARG A 32 -11.01 -12.73 -0.92
C ARG A 32 -9.84 -12.41 0.02
N LEU A 33 -8.91 -11.57 -0.41
CA LEU A 33 -7.79 -11.12 0.39
C LEU A 33 -8.13 -9.88 1.22
N GLY A 34 -9.34 -9.33 1.06
CA GLY A 34 -9.82 -8.23 1.89
C GLY A 34 -9.18 -6.88 1.59
N ILE A 35 -8.61 -6.69 0.40
CA ILE A 35 -8.00 -5.39 0.04
C ILE A 35 -9.05 -4.29 0.14
N THR A 36 -8.75 -3.27 0.92
CA THR A 36 -9.63 -2.12 1.13
C THR A 36 -8.85 -0.82 1.15
N LEU A 37 -9.58 0.28 0.96
CA LEU A 37 -9.04 1.63 1.05
C LEU A 37 -8.73 1.96 2.51
N ASP A 38 -7.57 2.55 2.79
CA ASP A 38 -7.33 3.20 4.08
C ASP A 38 -8.21 4.46 4.17
N TYR A 39 -9.36 4.25 4.79
CA TYR A 39 -10.43 5.25 4.85
C TYR A 39 -10.03 6.49 5.66
N GLY A 40 -9.25 6.31 6.73
CA GLY A 40 -8.75 7.42 7.54
C GLY A 40 -7.82 8.31 6.73
N LEU A 41 -6.86 7.70 6.01
CA LEU A 41 -5.95 8.43 5.15
C LEU A 41 -6.66 9.10 3.97
N ALA A 42 -7.66 8.45 3.36
CA ALA A 42 -8.41 8.99 2.24
C ALA A 42 -9.27 10.22 2.60
N ARG A 43 -9.77 10.26 3.85
CA ARG A 43 -10.57 11.37 4.38
C ARG A 43 -9.73 12.54 4.86
N ASN A 44 -8.49 12.29 5.26
CA ASN A 44 -7.61 13.33 5.76
C ASN A 44 -6.92 14.05 4.60
N TRP A 45 -7.14 15.37 4.51
CA TRP A 45 -6.37 16.23 3.64
C TRP A 45 -5.07 16.63 4.35
N PRO A 46 -3.93 16.66 3.65
CA PRO A 46 -2.74 17.30 4.17
C PRO A 46 -3.05 18.76 4.54
N PRO A 47 -2.61 19.26 5.72
CA PRO A 47 -2.89 20.63 6.14
C PRO A 47 -2.34 21.69 5.19
N SER A 48 -1.32 21.34 4.40
CA SER A 48 -0.60 22.20 3.45
C SER A 48 -1.34 22.48 2.14
N ILE A 49 -2.49 21.83 1.91
CA ILE A 49 -3.24 21.96 0.65
C ILE A 49 -4.51 22.80 0.89
N ASP A 50 -4.43 24.08 0.54
CA ASP A 50 -5.56 25.03 0.59
C ASP A 50 -6.55 24.81 -0.56
N ASP A 51 -6.09 24.38 -1.74
CA ASP A 51 -6.95 24.17 -2.91
C ASP A 51 -7.40 22.71 -3.02
N ARG A 52 -8.68 22.47 -2.72
CA ARG A 52 -9.36 21.17 -2.85
C ARG A 52 -10.10 21.04 -4.19
N GLY A 53 -9.60 21.72 -5.23
CA GLY A 53 -10.10 21.63 -6.59
C GLY A 53 -10.09 20.20 -7.16
N ALA A 54 -10.71 20.04 -8.33
CA ALA A 54 -10.90 18.74 -9.00
C ALA A 54 -9.59 18.01 -9.37
N ASP A 55 -8.47 18.74 -9.39
CA ASP A 55 -7.13 18.27 -9.77
C ASP A 55 -6.27 17.88 -8.56
N THR A 56 -6.70 18.17 -7.33
CA THR A 56 -5.94 17.88 -6.13
C THR A 56 -5.98 16.38 -5.81
N GLN A 57 -4.82 15.74 -5.89
CA GLN A 57 -4.67 14.31 -5.67
C GLN A 57 -4.77 13.95 -4.18
N ARG A 58 -5.85 13.26 -3.81
CA ARG A 58 -6.01 12.64 -2.48
C ARG A 58 -4.97 11.54 -2.24
N ASN A 59 -4.72 11.27 -0.96
CA ASN A 59 -3.89 10.15 -0.53
C ASN A 59 -4.65 8.84 -0.70
N TRP A 60 -4.28 8.05 -1.71
CA TRP A 60 -4.83 6.72 -1.92
C TRP A 60 -3.82 5.67 -1.48
N PHE A 61 -4.27 4.80 -0.57
CA PHE A 61 -3.50 3.68 -0.05
C PHE A 61 -4.44 2.50 0.17
N TYR A 62 -4.00 1.33 -0.25
CA TYR A 62 -4.79 0.10 -0.16
C TYR A 62 -4.00 -0.92 0.63
N SER A 63 -4.67 -1.57 1.57
CA SER A 63 -4.05 -2.60 2.39
C SER A 63 -5.04 -3.65 2.83
N SER A 64 -4.49 -4.77 3.27
CA SER A 64 -5.18 -5.80 4.01
C SER A 64 -4.21 -6.46 4.98
N HIS A 65 -4.74 -7.01 6.06
CA HIS A 65 -4.00 -7.75 7.05
C HIS A 65 -4.70 -9.08 7.30
N LEU A 66 -3.95 -10.18 7.18
CA LEU A 66 -4.43 -11.54 7.33
C LEU A 66 -3.68 -12.21 8.49
N THR A 67 -4.41 -12.72 9.47
CA THR A 67 -3.86 -13.51 10.58
C THR A 67 -4.30 -14.96 10.44
N PHE A 68 -3.33 -15.85 10.28
CA PHE A 68 -3.50 -17.29 10.12
C PHE A 68 -3.38 -18.03 11.47
N LYS A 69 -3.83 -19.28 11.51
CA LYS A 69 -3.73 -20.11 12.73
C LYS A 69 -2.35 -20.73 12.88
N GLU A 70 -1.74 -21.08 11.77
CA GLU A 70 -0.38 -21.65 11.72
C GLU A 70 0.62 -20.63 11.15
N PRO A 71 1.92 -20.83 11.40
CA PRO A 71 2.96 -19.97 10.86
C PRO A 71 2.90 -19.86 9.33
N VAL A 72 2.96 -18.63 8.85
CA VAL A 72 2.95 -18.34 7.41
C VAL A 72 4.23 -18.82 6.75
N SER A 73 5.28 -19.18 7.50
CA SER A 73 6.48 -19.85 6.98
C SER A 73 6.19 -21.14 6.21
N THR A 74 5.01 -21.75 6.42
CA THR A 74 4.53 -22.93 5.66
C THR A 74 4.02 -22.57 4.25
N ILE A 75 3.66 -21.30 4.02
CA ILE A 75 3.22 -20.79 2.71
C ILE A 75 4.43 -20.68 1.79
N THR A 76 4.34 -21.26 0.60
CA THR A 76 5.46 -21.25 -0.36
C THR A 76 5.67 -19.87 -0.95
N ASP A 77 6.88 -19.65 -1.46
CA ASP A 77 7.22 -18.41 -2.15
C ASP A 77 6.40 -18.23 -3.44
N GLY A 78 6.05 -19.33 -4.13
CA GLY A 78 5.14 -19.31 -5.29
C GLY A 78 3.71 -18.89 -4.93
N GLN A 79 3.22 -19.31 -3.75
CA GLN A 79 1.92 -18.90 -3.24
C GLN A 79 1.92 -17.42 -2.83
N LEU A 80 3.00 -16.92 -2.22
CA LEU A 80 3.14 -15.49 -1.91
C LEU A 80 3.11 -14.64 -3.18
N TRP A 81 3.75 -15.08 -4.27
CA TRP A 81 3.69 -14.40 -5.56
C TRP A 81 2.29 -14.38 -6.17
N GLN A 82 1.55 -15.47 -6.06
CA GLN A 82 0.16 -15.48 -6.53
C GLN A 82 -0.72 -14.59 -5.64
N MET A 83 -0.51 -14.60 -4.33
CA MET A 83 -1.28 -13.80 -3.38
C MET A 83 -1.11 -12.30 -3.61
N VAL A 84 0.13 -11.82 -3.76
CA VAL A 84 0.38 -10.39 -4.01
C VAL A 84 -0.18 -9.93 -5.37
N ARG A 85 -0.24 -10.84 -6.36
CA ARG A 85 -0.88 -10.57 -7.66
C ARG A 85 -2.39 -10.45 -7.53
N ASP A 86 -3.03 -11.41 -6.88
CA ASP A 86 -4.47 -11.39 -6.66
C ASP A 86 -4.89 -10.16 -5.86
N ALA A 87 -4.09 -9.78 -4.85
CA ALA A 87 -4.32 -8.58 -4.06
C ALA A 87 -4.31 -7.30 -4.92
N LEU A 88 -3.38 -7.20 -5.87
CA LEU A 88 -3.35 -6.08 -6.80
C LEU A 88 -4.60 -6.06 -7.71
N ASP A 89 -5.07 -7.24 -8.13
CA ASP A 89 -6.26 -7.40 -8.97
C ASP A 89 -7.58 -7.11 -8.22
N GLU A 90 -7.58 -7.00 -6.89
CA GLU A 90 -8.74 -6.57 -6.09
C GLU A 90 -8.95 -5.03 -6.10
N ILE A 91 -7.91 -4.24 -6.36
CA ILE A 91 -8.00 -2.76 -6.33
C ILE A 91 -9.11 -2.18 -7.22
N PRO A 92 -9.31 -2.62 -8.48
CA PRO A 92 -10.38 -2.10 -9.32
C PRO A 92 -11.79 -2.21 -8.71
N ALA A 93 -12.05 -3.24 -7.91
CA ALA A 93 -13.31 -3.39 -7.20
C ALA A 93 -13.45 -2.30 -6.11
N VAL A 94 -12.39 -2.07 -5.33
CA VAL A 94 -12.34 -0.99 -4.32
C VAL A 94 -12.60 0.37 -4.98
N LEU A 95 -11.92 0.67 -6.09
CA LEU A 95 -12.12 1.91 -6.83
C LEU A 95 -13.59 2.11 -7.23
N THR A 96 -14.23 1.05 -7.74
CA THR A 96 -15.63 1.07 -8.16
C THR A 96 -16.57 1.34 -6.98
N GLN A 97 -16.32 0.74 -5.81
CA GLN A 97 -17.13 0.95 -4.60
C GLN A 97 -17.15 2.40 -4.11
N TYR A 98 -16.03 3.11 -4.28
CA TYR A 98 -15.86 4.49 -3.82
C TYR A 98 -16.05 5.52 -4.93
N GLY A 99 -16.41 5.12 -6.16
CA GLY A 99 -16.52 6.02 -7.31
C GLY A 99 -15.17 6.67 -7.70
N ILE A 100 -14.05 6.02 -7.39
CA ILE A 100 -12.70 6.54 -7.66
C ILE A 100 -12.29 6.15 -9.07
N SER A 101 -11.95 7.13 -9.91
CA SER A 101 -11.46 6.83 -11.24
C SER A 101 -10.09 6.15 -11.19
N LYS A 102 -9.89 5.17 -12.08
CA LYS A 102 -8.62 4.43 -12.19
C LYS A 102 -7.40 5.33 -12.39
N ASN A 103 -7.55 6.39 -13.18
CA ASN A 103 -6.46 7.32 -13.46
C ASN A 103 -6.05 8.13 -12.22
N LYS A 104 -7.02 8.49 -11.37
CA LYS A 104 -6.75 9.30 -10.17
C LYS A 104 -6.27 8.44 -9.01
N GLY A 105 -6.95 7.32 -8.72
CA GLY A 105 -6.70 6.53 -7.50
C GLY A 105 -6.16 5.11 -7.68
N GLY A 106 -5.99 4.61 -8.91
CA GLY A 106 -5.39 3.30 -9.12
C GLY A 106 -3.96 3.22 -8.60
N SER A 107 -3.60 2.06 -8.03
CA SER A 107 -2.22 1.68 -7.77
C SER A 107 -1.82 0.53 -8.69
N ASN A 108 -0.58 0.57 -9.15
CA ASN A 108 0.02 -0.52 -9.91
C ASN A 108 1.03 -1.30 -9.05
N VAL A 109 1.15 -1.00 -7.76
CA VAL A 109 2.12 -1.65 -6.87
C VAL A 109 1.36 -2.33 -5.74
N MET A 110 1.73 -3.57 -5.48
CA MET A 110 1.30 -4.31 -4.30
C MET A 110 2.50 -5.07 -3.74
N THR A 111 2.65 -5.01 -2.44
CA THR A 111 3.69 -5.71 -1.69
C THR A 111 3.04 -6.63 -0.68
N VAL A 112 3.56 -7.85 -0.57
CA VAL A 112 3.26 -8.78 0.50
C VAL A 112 4.42 -8.79 1.48
N LEU A 113 4.11 -8.74 2.77
CA LEU A 113 5.04 -8.92 3.89
C LEU A 113 4.50 -10.06 4.76
N ALA A 114 5.22 -11.18 4.80
CA ALA A 114 4.82 -12.39 5.53
C ALA A 114 5.77 -12.66 6.70
N PHE A 115 5.24 -12.78 7.92
CA PHE A 115 6.01 -12.95 9.16
C PHE A 115 5.16 -13.68 10.20
N GLY A 116 5.77 -14.45 11.11
CA GLY A 116 5.03 -15.16 12.16
C GLY A 116 3.83 -15.97 11.61
N ASN A 117 2.62 -15.56 12.00
CA ASN A 117 1.34 -16.10 11.50
C ASN A 117 0.56 -15.09 10.63
N GLU A 118 1.21 -14.03 10.18
CA GLU A 118 0.56 -12.85 9.61
C GLU A 118 1.07 -12.53 8.21
N ILE A 119 0.17 -11.98 7.39
CA ILE A 119 0.48 -11.39 6.10
C ILE A 119 -0.10 -9.98 6.07
N ILE A 120 0.75 -9.01 5.73
CA ILE A 120 0.34 -7.66 5.37
C ILE A 120 0.45 -7.51 3.85
N LEU A 121 -0.63 -7.07 3.23
CA LEU A 121 -0.69 -6.65 1.84
C LEU A 121 -0.79 -5.13 1.81
N ALA A 122 0.12 -4.45 1.11
CA ALA A 122 0.17 -3.00 1.08
C ALA A 122 0.53 -2.49 -0.32
N SER A 123 -0.25 -1.52 -0.83
CA SER A 123 0.10 -0.83 -2.07
C SER A 123 1.23 0.17 -1.84
N SER A 124 1.83 0.68 -2.92
CA SER A 124 2.51 1.98 -2.80
C SER A 124 1.49 3.06 -2.44
N LYS A 125 1.88 4.11 -1.71
CA LYS A 125 1.03 5.29 -1.55
C LYS A 125 1.15 6.18 -2.79
N LYS A 126 0.01 6.67 -3.30
CA LYS A 126 -0.03 7.77 -4.25
C LYS A 126 -0.38 9.06 -3.50
N SER A 127 0.56 10.01 -3.42
CA SER A 127 0.36 11.31 -2.76
C SER A 127 1.24 12.39 -3.38
N VAL A 128 0.86 13.64 -3.11
CA VAL A 128 1.68 14.84 -3.35
C VAL A 128 2.64 15.14 -2.18
N ASP A 129 2.33 14.67 -0.96
CA ASP A 129 3.12 14.95 0.24
C ASP A 129 3.89 13.73 0.78
N SER A 130 5.09 14.01 1.30
CA SER A 130 5.88 13.07 2.09
C SER A 130 5.19 12.78 3.43
N PHE A 131 5.32 11.55 3.95
CA PHE A 131 4.78 11.23 5.28
C PHE A 131 5.66 11.82 6.39
N THR A 132 5.03 12.14 7.53
CA THR A 132 5.67 12.72 8.72
C THR A 132 5.74 11.79 9.95
N TYR A 133 5.49 10.48 9.82
CA TYR A 133 5.42 9.56 10.99
C TYR A 133 6.63 8.63 11.19
N GLU A 134 6.85 8.18 12.43
CA GLU A 134 8.08 7.61 13.03
C GLU A 134 8.64 6.32 12.39
N ALA A 135 7.83 5.39 11.85
CA ALA A 135 8.39 4.26 11.08
C ALA A 135 8.89 4.71 9.69
N LEU A 136 8.28 5.77 9.15
CA LEU A 136 8.81 6.51 8.02
C LEU A 136 9.96 7.42 8.43
N GLN A 137 10.06 7.86 9.70
CA GLN A 137 11.31 8.46 10.20
C GLN A 137 12.41 7.42 10.19
N LEU A 138 12.19 6.15 10.58
CA LEU A 138 13.22 5.12 10.42
C LEU A 138 13.62 4.97 8.94
N CYS A 139 12.67 4.93 8.02
CA CYS A 139 12.96 4.91 6.58
C CYS A 139 13.71 6.18 6.12
N GLN A 140 13.27 7.36 6.56
CA GLN A 140 13.90 8.65 6.28
C GLN A 140 15.24 8.82 6.99
N VAL A 141 15.47 8.16 8.12
CA VAL A 141 16.72 8.12 8.89
C VAL A 141 17.70 7.19 8.18
N VAL A 142 17.27 6.02 7.70
CA VAL A 142 18.08 5.20 6.79
C VAL A 142 18.46 5.99 5.52
N TRP A 143 17.53 6.79 5.00
CA TRP A 143 17.79 7.66 3.85
C TRP A 143 18.66 8.89 4.20
N LYS A 144 18.58 9.44 5.42
CA LYS A 144 19.35 10.61 5.92
C LYS A 144 20.75 10.24 6.42
N ASP A 145 20.91 9.09 7.07
CA ASP A 145 22.19 8.63 7.63
C ASP A 145 23.19 8.30 6.51
N ARG A 146 22.72 7.79 5.37
CA ARG A 146 23.57 7.58 4.17
C ARG A 146 23.72 8.81 3.28
N ALA A 147 22.89 9.83 3.49
CA ALA A 147 22.99 11.12 2.81
C ALA A 147 24.13 12.01 3.35
N ASN A 148 24.68 11.69 4.52
CA ASN A 148 25.82 12.40 5.10
C ASN A 148 27.17 11.96 4.49
N LEU A 149 27.19 11.42 3.27
CA LEU A 149 28.39 10.92 2.58
C LEU A 149 29.03 11.91 1.59
N GLY A 150 28.70 13.21 1.63
CA GLY A 150 29.44 14.23 0.90
C GLY A 150 28.76 15.60 0.87
N GLU A 151 29.52 16.63 1.26
CA GLU A 151 29.21 18.04 1.06
C GLU A 151 29.23 18.36 -0.44
N ASP A 152 28.14 18.09 -1.16
CA ASP A 152 27.81 18.78 -2.41
C ASP A 152 26.36 18.46 -2.81
N ASN A 153 25.47 19.40 -2.42
CA ASN A 153 24.18 19.78 -3.00
C ASN A 153 23.29 18.70 -3.66
N GLU A 154 22.11 18.54 -3.04
CA GLU A 154 20.92 17.79 -3.48
C GLU A 154 21.08 16.28 -3.60
N LEU A 155 20.74 15.60 -2.51
CA LEU A 155 20.51 14.17 -2.50
C LEU A 155 19.45 13.83 -3.56
N PRO A 156 19.66 12.79 -4.39
CA PRO A 156 18.62 12.31 -5.28
C PRO A 156 17.46 11.79 -4.44
N ILE A 157 16.41 12.62 -4.31
CA ILE A 157 15.15 12.23 -3.70
C ILE A 157 14.64 11.01 -4.47
N HIS A 158 14.38 9.92 -3.75
CA HIS A 158 13.77 8.72 -4.32
C HIS A 158 12.58 9.12 -5.19
N LYS A 159 12.47 8.64 -6.44
CA LYS A 159 11.39 9.05 -7.36
C LYS A 159 9.98 8.89 -6.78
N ASN A 160 9.79 7.90 -5.92
CA ASN A 160 8.57 7.63 -5.16
C ASN A 160 8.56 8.19 -3.72
N GLN A 161 9.55 9.00 -3.33
CA GLN A 161 9.67 9.70 -2.03
C GLN A 161 9.41 8.82 -0.79
N GLY A 162 9.82 7.55 -0.85
CA GLY A 162 9.61 6.61 0.25
C GLY A 162 8.22 5.97 0.33
N HIS A 163 7.38 6.14 -0.69
CA HIS A 163 6.03 5.57 -0.77
C HIS A 163 5.97 4.18 -1.41
N CYS A 164 7.09 3.48 -1.52
CA CYS A 164 7.14 2.11 -2.05
C CYS A 164 6.35 1.15 -1.14
N GLY A 165 5.91 0.02 -1.69
CA GLY A 165 5.08 -0.91 -0.93
C GLY A 165 5.82 -1.58 0.24
N GLU A 166 7.14 -1.78 0.14
CA GLU A 166 7.98 -2.37 1.19
C GLU A 166 8.01 -1.52 2.47
N PRO A 167 8.37 -0.22 2.44
CA PRO A 167 8.30 0.62 3.64
C PRO A 167 6.86 0.81 4.14
N MET A 168 5.85 0.80 3.25
CA MET A 168 4.45 0.87 3.68
C MET A 168 4.01 -0.38 4.45
N ALA A 169 4.35 -1.58 3.97
CA ALA A 169 4.06 -2.82 4.67
C ALA A 169 4.77 -2.88 6.03
N ALA A 170 6.03 -2.44 6.08
CA ALA A 170 6.78 -2.35 7.33
C ALA A 170 6.20 -1.30 8.30
N HIS A 171 5.72 -0.15 7.80
CA HIS A 171 5.01 0.83 8.63
C HIS A 171 3.77 0.22 9.28
N LEU A 172 2.97 -0.52 8.52
CA LEU A 172 1.81 -1.24 9.06
C LEU A 172 2.22 -2.29 10.11
N TYR A 173 3.31 -3.00 9.89
CA TYR A 173 3.86 -3.93 10.88
C TYR A 173 4.16 -3.22 12.22
N TYR A 174 4.93 -2.13 12.19
CA TYR A 174 5.30 -1.40 13.41
C TYR A 174 4.15 -0.60 14.03
N ALA A 175 3.03 -0.42 13.33
CA ALA A 175 1.83 0.16 13.92
C ALA A 175 1.11 -0.80 14.89
N SER A 176 1.35 -2.11 14.79
CA SER A 176 0.76 -3.13 15.66
C SER A 176 1.77 -4.01 16.40
N HIS A 177 3.05 -3.95 16.04
CA HIS A 177 4.12 -4.78 16.60
C HIS A 177 5.30 -3.96 17.12
N THR A 178 5.95 -4.48 18.16
CA THR A 178 7.15 -3.89 18.75
C THR A 178 8.43 -4.68 18.47
N THR A 179 8.31 -5.97 18.16
CA THR A 179 9.47 -6.81 17.84
C THR A 179 10.13 -6.33 16.54
N PRO A 180 11.46 -6.28 16.43
CA PRO A 180 12.10 -5.91 15.18
C PRO A 180 11.80 -6.92 14.05
N LEU A 181 11.52 -6.44 12.83
CA LEU A 181 11.36 -7.29 11.64
C LEU A 181 12.57 -8.22 11.40
N ALA A 182 13.75 -7.78 11.81
CA ALA A 182 14.99 -8.54 11.72
C ALA A 182 14.97 -9.85 12.52
N GLU A 183 14.08 -9.98 13.50
CA GLU A 183 13.88 -11.16 14.33
C GLU A 183 12.71 -12.03 13.86
N GLN A 184 11.96 -11.58 12.86
CA GLN A 184 10.72 -12.24 12.40
C GLN A 184 10.92 -13.21 11.25
N ASN A 185 12.13 -13.29 10.67
CA ASN A 185 12.38 -14.01 9.42
C ASN A 185 11.37 -13.62 8.32
N ALA A 186 11.05 -12.32 8.25
CA ALA A 186 10.00 -11.81 7.39
C ALA A 186 10.38 -11.96 5.92
N ARG A 187 9.39 -12.29 5.08
CA ARG A 187 9.53 -12.41 3.63
C ARG A 187 8.77 -11.31 2.94
N VAL A 188 9.38 -10.72 1.91
CA VAL A 188 8.81 -9.59 1.17
C VAL A 188 8.82 -9.86 -0.33
N ALA A 189 7.71 -9.55 -1.01
CA ALA A 189 7.62 -9.63 -2.46
C ALA A 189 6.77 -8.47 -2.99
N THR A 190 7.19 -7.86 -4.10
CA THR A 190 6.51 -6.71 -4.70
C THR A 190 6.19 -6.98 -6.17
N ILE A 191 4.93 -6.74 -6.57
CA ILE A 191 4.53 -6.66 -7.97
C ILE A 191 4.37 -5.20 -8.36
N VAL A 192 4.90 -4.86 -9.54
CA VAL A 192 4.66 -3.59 -10.23
C VAL A 192 4.00 -3.89 -11.56
N TYR A 193 2.81 -3.34 -11.77
CA TYR A 193 1.83 -3.70 -12.79
C TYR A 193 1.47 -5.18 -12.75
N LYS A 194 2.20 -6.02 -13.48
CA LYS A 194 1.97 -7.47 -13.56
C LYS A 194 3.27 -8.27 -13.47
N SER A 195 4.37 -7.58 -13.14
CA SER A 195 5.71 -8.12 -13.12
C SER A 195 6.25 -8.10 -11.70
N ARG A 196 7.02 -9.15 -11.36
CA ARG A 196 7.82 -9.19 -10.14
C ARG A 196 8.85 -8.07 -10.20
N ALA A 197 9.00 -7.33 -9.12
CA ALA A 197 9.97 -6.26 -9.02
C ALA A 197 10.89 -6.50 -7.82
N PRO A 198 12.22 -6.40 -7.99
CA PRO A 198 13.10 -6.26 -6.84
C PRO A 198 12.76 -4.97 -6.09
N PRO A 199 13.07 -4.90 -4.78
CA PRO A 199 13.12 -3.62 -4.09
C PRO A 199 14.00 -2.64 -4.88
N CYS A 200 13.47 -1.44 -5.14
CA CYS A 200 14.17 -0.46 -5.97
C CYS A 200 15.45 0.08 -5.29
N GLY A 201 16.46 0.40 -6.11
CA GLY A 201 17.75 0.99 -5.72
C GLY A 201 18.33 1.83 -6.87
N THR A 202 19.59 2.24 -6.76
CA THR A 202 20.29 3.03 -7.81
C THR A 202 20.99 2.16 -8.85
N GLY A 203 21.17 0.87 -8.56
CA GLY A 203 21.60 -0.15 -9.51
C GLY A 203 23.11 -0.18 -9.84
N LYS A 204 23.92 0.78 -9.35
CA LYS A 204 25.39 0.76 -9.52
C LYS A 204 26.15 0.77 -8.19
N THR A 205 25.69 1.58 -7.24
CA THR A 205 26.21 1.63 -5.87
C THR A 205 25.05 2.12 -5.02
N ASP A 206 24.42 1.22 -4.28
CA ASP A 206 23.20 1.58 -3.56
C ASP A 206 23.57 2.33 -2.27
N TYR A 207 23.61 3.65 -2.34
CA TYR A 207 23.66 4.55 -1.18
C TYR A 207 22.25 4.91 -0.67
N TRP A 208 21.21 4.62 -1.46
CA TRP A 208 19.80 4.72 -1.07
C TRP A 208 18.95 3.69 -1.83
N GLY A 209 17.78 3.35 -1.29
CA GLY A 209 16.80 2.48 -1.94
C GLY A 209 16.01 1.60 -0.98
N CYS A 210 14.92 1.01 -1.48
CA CYS A 210 14.16 0.01 -0.75
C CYS A 210 14.96 -1.29 -0.59
N ASN A 211 15.93 -1.56 -1.48
CA ASN A 211 16.84 -2.70 -1.34
C ASN A 211 17.68 -2.62 -0.06
N LEU A 212 18.20 -1.44 0.28
CA LEU A 212 18.95 -1.22 1.51
C LEU A 212 18.06 -1.26 2.75
N PHE A 213 16.85 -0.72 2.64
CA PHE A 213 15.85 -0.82 3.70
C PHE A 213 15.53 -2.28 4.01
N VAL A 214 15.23 -3.07 2.98
CA VAL A 214 14.94 -4.51 3.10
C VAL A 214 16.12 -5.26 3.73
N GLU A 215 17.35 -4.96 3.31
CA GLU A 215 18.57 -5.53 3.88
C GLU A 215 18.73 -5.16 5.37
N GLN A 216 18.58 -3.88 5.72
CA GLN A 216 18.73 -3.41 7.10
C GLN A 216 17.69 -4.02 8.04
N MET A 217 16.46 -4.18 7.56
CA MET A 217 15.38 -4.84 8.30
C MET A 217 15.51 -6.38 8.29
N LYS A 218 16.55 -6.91 7.63
CA LYS A 218 16.82 -8.34 7.42
C LYS A 218 15.62 -9.12 6.88
N MET A 219 14.84 -8.48 6.01
CA MET A 219 13.73 -9.13 5.32
C MET A 219 14.28 -9.94 4.15
N ARG A 220 13.77 -11.16 3.96
CA ARG A 220 14.11 -12.00 2.81
C ARG A 220 13.26 -11.61 1.62
N VAL A 221 13.89 -11.13 0.54
CA VAL A 221 13.20 -10.96 -0.73
C VAL A 221 12.85 -12.34 -1.30
N VAL A 222 11.59 -12.53 -1.68
CA VAL A 222 11.15 -13.75 -2.37
C VAL A 222 11.82 -13.83 -3.75
N ASP A 223 12.28 -15.02 -4.15
CA ASP A 223 13.02 -15.19 -5.40
C ASP A 223 12.22 -14.68 -6.60
N LEU A 224 12.87 -13.83 -7.40
CA LEU A 224 12.30 -13.15 -8.55
C LEU A 224 12.27 -14.06 -9.79
N ASP A 225 13.09 -15.12 -9.80
CA ASP A 225 13.18 -16.05 -10.92
C ASP A 225 11.89 -16.88 -11.04
N ILE A 226 11.11 -16.60 -12.08
CA ILE A 226 9.85 -17.29 -12.37
C ILE A 226 10.09 -18.79 -12.66
N GLY A 227 11.24 -19.15 -13.22
CA GLY A 227 11.58 -20.55 -13.49
C GLY A 227 11.86 -21.36 -12.22
N LYS A 228 12.42 -20.72 -11.19
CA LYS A 228 12.70 -21.36 -9.89
C LYS A 228 11.51 -21.32 -8.94
N THR A 229 10.73 -20.26 -9.01
CA THR A 229 9.62 -20.02 -8.09
C THR A 229 8.39 -19.63 -8.91
N PRO A 230 7.74 -20.58 -9.59
CA PRO A 230 6.53 -20.28 -10.36
C PRO A 230 5.42 -19.79 -9.44
N ASN A 231 4.44 -19.07 -10.00
CA ASN A 231 3.23 -18.77 -9.23
C ASN A 231 2.49 -20.07 -8.90
N GLU A 232 2.10 -20.23 -7.66
CA GLU A 232 1.38 -21.41 -7.17
C GLU A 232 -0.01 -21.01 -6.69
N SER A 233 -1.02 -21.82 -7.01
CA SER A 233 -2.35 -21.61 -6.47
C SER A 233 -2.38 -21.84 -4.96
N TYR A 234 -3.29 -21.15 -4.29
CA TYR A 234 -3.53 -21.30 -2.87
C TYR A 234 -5.03 -21.21 -2.59
N ASP A 235 -5.43 -21.82 -1.49
CA ASP A 235 -6.79 -21.77 -0.96
C ASP A 235 -6.73 -21.29 0.50
N LEU A 236 -7.28 -20.11 0.76
CA LEU A 236 -7.33 -19.52 2.10
C LEU A 236 -8.06 -20.41 3.11
N SER A 237 -8.95 -21.31 2.67
CA SER A 237 -9.68 -22.20 3.57
C SER A 237 -8.78 -23.28 4.22
N THR A 238 -7.63 -23.58 3.61
CA THR A 238 -6.69 -24.61 4.09
C THR A 238 -5.28 -24.07 4.36
N LEU A 239 -4.90 -22.96 3.72
CA LEU A 239 -3.58 -22.34 3.84
C LEU A 239 -3.26 -21.96 5.29
N ALA A 240 -2.09 -22.36 5.80
CA ALA A 240 -1.60 -22.05 7.15
C ALA A 240 -2.68 -22.20 8.26
N GLY A 241 -3.35 -23.35 8.30
CA GLY A 241 -4.37 -23.66 9.31
C GLY A 241 -5.77 -23.12 8.98
N GLY A 242 -5.93 -22.45 7.84
CA GLY A 242 -7.20 -22.17 7.19
C GLY A 242 -8.02 -21.03 7.79
N ASN A 243 -8.78 -20.37 6.91
CA ASN A 243 -9.68 -19.25 7.16
C ASN A 243 -9.02 -18.16 8.02
N PRO A 244 -8.06 -17.40 7.47
CA PRO A 244 -7.41 -16.33 8.20
C PRO A 244 -8.45 -15.30 8.65
N LYS A 245 -8.22 -14.70 9.82
CA LYS A 245 -8.91 -13.46 10.18
C LYS A 245 -8.40 -12.38 9.24
N ILE A 246 -9.32 -11.65 8.62
CA ILE A 246 -8.99 -10.56 7.69
C ILE A 246 -9.48 -9.24 8.29
N ASP A 247 -8.55 -8.30 8.43
CA ASP A 247 -8.83 -6.93 8.86
C ASP A 247 -7.88 -5.94 8.15
N GLN A 248 -7.78 -4.71 8.67
CA GLN A 248 -6.89 -3.70 8.12
C GLN A 248 -6.23 -2.95 9.27
N ILE A 249 -4.90 -2.84 9.22
CA ILE A 249 -4.12 -1.94 10.06
C ILE A 249 -4.15 -0.56 9.40
N PRO A 250 -4.70 0.48 10.05
CA PRO A 250 -4.72 1.83 9.49
C PRO A 250 -3.33 2.48 9.56
N VAL A 251 -2.94 3.20 8.51
CA VAL A 251 -1.67 3.97 8.46
C VAL A 251 -1.67 5.10 9.49
N CYS A 252 -2.86 5.69 9.74
CA CYS A 252 -3.07 6.73 10.74
C CYS A 252 -4.19 6.31 11.69
N SER A 253 -3.83 5.76 12.85
CA SER A 253 -4.71 5.74 14.00
C SER A 253 -4.78 7.17 14.54
N THR A 254 -5.85 7.90 14.24
CA THR A 254 -6.26 8.92 15.22
C THR A 254 -6.64 8.13 16.48
N PRO A 255 -6.09 8.45 17.66
CA PRO A 255 -6.62 7.90 18.89
C PRO A 255 -8.12 8.19 18.87
N THR A 256 -8.95 7.16 18.87
CA THR A 256 -10.35 7.34 19.19
C THR A 256 -10.37 7.83 20.63
N VAL A 257 -10.48 9.14 20.81
CA VAL A 257 -10.78 9.73 22.10
C VAL A 257 -12.19 9.28 22.42
N SER A 258 -12.29 8.28 23.29
CA SER A 258 -13.51 7.88 23.99
C SER A 258 -13.88 8.94 25.03
#